data_AF-A0A2U2B8S0-F1
#
_entry.id   AF-A0A2U2B8S0-F1
#
_cell.length_a   1.000
_cell.length_b   1.000
_cell.length_c   1.000
_cell.angle_alpha   90.00
_cell.angle_beta   90.00
_cell.angle_gamma   90.00
#
_symmetry.space_group_name_H-M   'P 1'
#
loop_
_entity.id
_entity.type
_entity.pdbx_description
1 polymer ?
#
loop_
_entity_poly.entity_id
_entity_poly.type
_entity_poly.pdbx_seq_one_letter_code
_entity_poly.pdbx_strand_id
1 'polypeptide(L)'
;MGTLLYKALLIKEFFYGLLIKGMAGLIVFIEAEHIPKNWFYLAAIIIALFPLSTYILKEIKAYSHQAPGFGLVVISMLKMLLIPVLIILFFEKEHEDIEVFVIPSVVAYLVLLFMDTKWKIKWLFLRKY
;
A
#
# COMPACT_ATOMS: atom_id res chain seq x y z
N MET A 1 -8.27 -20.32 -13.53
CA MET A 1 -7.16 -20.12 -12.57
C MET A 1 -6.81 -18.65 -12.32
N GLY A 2 -6.77 -17.77 -13.34
CA GLY A 2 -6.43 -16.34 -13.16
C GLY A 2 -7.40 -15.51 -12.31
N THR A 3 -8.72 -15.72 -12.45
CA THR A 3 -9.75 -14.94 -11.73
C THR A 3 -9.78 -15.21 -10.23
N LEU A 4 -9.56 -16.46 -9.81
CA LEU A 4 -9.56 -16.85 -8.40
C LEU A 4 -8.31 -16.33 -7.68
N LEU A 5 -7.14 -16.40 -8.33
CA LEU A 5 -5.90 -15.79 -7.84
C LEU A 5 -6.01 -14.27 -7.74
N TYR A 6 -6.65 -13.61 -8.72
CA TYR A 6 -6.90 -12.17 -8.68
C TYR A 6 -7.81 -11.78 -7.51
N LYS A 7 -8.93 -12.47 -7.31
CA LYS A 7 -9.83 -12.21 -6.16
C LYS A 7 -9.12 -12.44 -4.81
N ALA A 8 -8.34 -13.52 -4.70
CA ALA A 8 -7.57 -13.80 -3.49
C ALA A 8 -6.47 -12.76 -3.23
N LEU A 9 -5.85 -12.21 -4.28
CA LEU A 9 -4.88 -11.13 -4.18
C LEU A 9 -5.53 -9.85 -3.64
N LEU A 10 -6.68 -9.45 -4.19
CA LEU A 10 -7.42 -8.27 -3.71
C LEU A 10 -7.84 -8.40 -2.25
N ILE A 11 -8.40 -9.55 -1.85
CA ILE A 11 -8.80 -9.80 -0.46
C ILE A 11 -7.60 -9.68 0.48
N LYS A 12 -6.45 -10.24 0.10
CA LYS A 12 -5.21 -10.12 0.87
C LYS A 12 -4.73 -8.68 0.97
N GLU A 13 -4.79 -7.91 -0.10
CA GLU A 13 -4.39 -6.50 -0.11
C GLU A 13 -5.24 -5.66 0.85
N PHE A 14 -6.56 -5.87 0.86
CA PHE A 14 -7.45 -5.24 1.84
C PHE A 14 -7.13 -5.69 3.27
N PHE A 15 -6.95 -6.99 3.50
CA PHE A 15 -6.70 -7.53 4.83
C PHE A 15 -5.36 -7.06 5.41
N TYR A 16 -4.28 -7.15 4.63
CA TYR A 16 -2.97 -6.66 5.07
C TYR A 16 -2.98 -5.14 5.25
N GLY A 17 -3.63 -4.40 4.34
CA GLY A 17 -3.80 -2.97 4.46
C GLY A 17 -4.43 -2.57 5.79
N LEU A 18 -5.56 -3.21 6.15
CA LEU A 18 -6.25 -2.98 7.42
C LEU A 18 -5.41 -3.41 8.64
N LEU A 19 -4.83 -4.61 8.60
CA LEU A 19 -4.05 -5.15 9.72
C LEU A 19 -2.82 -4.29 10.03
N ILE A 20 -2.01 -3.99 9.01
CA ILE A 20 -0.75 -3.26 9.18
C ILE A 20 -1.01 -1.79 9.53
N LYS A 21 -2.05 -1.16 8.97
CA LYS A 21 -2.43 0.21 9.36
C LYS A 21 -3.08 0.28 10.74
N GLY A 22 -3.87 -0.73 11.13
CA GLY A 22 -4.41 -0.84 12.48
C GLY A 22 -3.30 -0.94 13.52
N MET A 23 -2.27 -1.77 13.27
CA MET A 23 -1.10 -1.86 14.14
C MET A 23 -0.33 -0.53 14.23
N ALA A 24 -0.11 0.14 13.09
CA ALA A 24 0.56 1.44 13.10
C ALA A 24 -0.24 2.51 13.85
N GLY A 25 -1.57 2.49 13.74
CA GLY A 25 -2.45 3.39 14.49
C GLY A 25 -2.42 3.12 16.00
N LEU A 26 -2.27 1.86 16.41
CA LEU A 26 -2.08 1.50 17.81
C LEU A 26 -0.76 2.02 18.36
N ILE A 27 0.34 1.91 17.60
CA ILE A 27 1.65 2.47 18.00
C ILE A 27 1.53 3.98 18.22
N VAL A 28 0.92 4.67 17.25
CA VAL A 28 0.65 6.11 17.35
C VAL A 28 -0.20 6.46 18.57
N PHE A 29 -1.24 5.69 18.84
CA PHE A 29 -2.10 5.93 20.00
C PHE A 29 -1.36 5.73 21.33
N ILE A 30 -0.44 4.76 21.41
CA ILE A 30 0.37 4.52 22.60
C ILE A 30 1.32 5.68 22.87
N GLU A 31 1.91 6.26 21.83
CA GLU A 31 2.91 7.32 21.97
C GLU A 31 2.30 8.73 22.09
N ALA A 32 1.21 9.02 21.38
CA ALA A 32 0.61 10.35 21.33
C ALA A 32 -0.71 10.47 22.13
N GLU A 33 -1.21 9.38 22.73
CA GLU A 33 -2.51 9.28 23.43
C GLU A 33 -3.75 9.65 22.59
N HIS A 34 -3.58 10.00 21.31
CA HIS A 34 -4.64 10.33 20.37
C HIS A 34 -4.26 9.91 18.94
N ILE A 35 -5.28 9.68 18.11
CA ILE A 35 -5.10 9.42 16.67
C ILE A 35 -5.69 10.62 15.90
N PRO A 36 -4.88 11.38 15.15
CA PRO A 36 -5.38 12.52 14.38
C PRO A 36 -6.31 12.04 13.26
N LYS A 37 -7.33 12.84 12.93
CA LYS A 37 -8.30 12.50 11.86
C LYS A 37 -7.61 12.28 10.51
N ASN A 38 -6.52 13.00 10.26
CA ASN A 38 -5.71 12.88 9.04
C ASN A 38 -5.09 11.48 8.88
N TRP A 39 -4.90 10.74 9.98
CA TRP A 39 -4.49 9.34 9.95
C TRP A 39 -5.49 8.45 9.21
N PHE A 40 -6.79 8.65 9.47
CA PHE A 40 -7.83 7.84 8.85
C PHE A 40 -7.87 8.06 7.34
N TYR A 41 -7.73 9.31 6.89
CA TYR A 41 -7.64 9.64 5.47
C TYR A 41 -6.40 9.04 4.82
N LEU A 42 -5.23 9.14 5.46
CA LEU A 42 -3.99 8.53 4.97
C LEU A 42 -4.14 7.00 4.87
N ALA A 43 -4.73 6.36 5.88
CA ALA A 43 -4.97 4.92 5.90
C ALA A 43 -5.90 4.48 4.77
N ALA A 44 -7.02 5.19 4.55
CA ALA A 44 -7.97 4.89 3.48
C ALA A 44 -7.32 5.00 2.09
N ILE A 45 -6.56 6.07 1.84
CA ILE A 45 -5.84 6.28 0.58
C ILE A 45 -4.86 5.13 0.32
N ILE A 46 -4.06 4.77 1.33
CA ILE A 46 -3.07 3.70 1.21
C ILE A 46 -3.75 2.36 0.95
N ILE A 47 -4.79 2.00 1.70
CA ILE A 47 -5.53 0.75 1.52
C ILE A 47 -6.13 0.67 0.11
N ALA A 48 -6.64 1.77 -0.44
CA ALA A 48 -7.21 1.80 -1.79
C ALA A 48 -6.15 1.72 -2.91
N LEU A 49 -4.95 2.25 -2.70
CA LEU A 49 -3.85 2.25 -3.68
C LEU A 49 -3.37 0.83 -4.05
N PHE A 50 -3.40 -0.10 -3.10
CA PHE A 50 -3.00 -1.49 -3.32
C PHE A 50 -3.88 -2.25 -4.32
N PRO A 51 -5.20 -2.39 -4.13
CA PRO A 51 -6.09 -3.01 -5.10
C PRO A 51 -6.18 -2.22 -6.41
N LEU A 52 -6.08 -0.89 -6.37
CA LEU A 52 -6.06 -0.07 -7.59
C LEU A 52 -4.86 -0.43 -8.49
N SER A 53 -3.66 -0.55 -7.92
CA SER A 53 -2.49 -1.00 -8.70
C SER A 53 -2.65 -2.40 -9.27
N THR A 54 -3.31 -3.30 -8.56
CA THR A 54 -3.61 -4.67 -9.02
C THR A 54 -4.56 -4.65 -10.20
N TYR A 55 -5.56 -3.78 -10.15
CA TYR A 55 -6.46 -3.54 -11.27
C TYR A 55 -5.70 -3.00 -12.49
N ILE A 56 -4.88 -1.96 -12.34
CA ILE A 56 -4.08 -1.40 -13.44
C ILE A 56 -3.16 -2.46 -14.06
N LEU A 57 -2.47 -3.26 -13.24
CA LEU A 57 -1.60 -4.34 -13.72
C LEU A 57 -2.36 -5.44 -14.47
N LYS A 58 -3.60 -5.72 -14.06
CA LYS A 58 -4.47 -6.66 -14.78
C LYS A 58 -4.81 -6.13 -16.17
N GLU A 59 -5.15 -4.85 -16.29
CA GLU A 59 -5.41 -4.22 -17.58
C GLU A 59 -4.15 -4.25 -18.46
N ILE A 60 -2.98 -3.86 -17.93
CA ILE A 60 -1.70 -3.92 -18.67
C ILE A 60 -1.40 -5.34 -19.18
N LYS A 61 -1.61 -6.35 -18.32
CA LYS A 61 -1.40 -7.77 -18.67
C LYS A 61 -2.33 -8.25 -19.78
N ALA A 62 -3.52 -7.65 -19.93
CA ALA A 62 -4.45 -7.98 -21.02
C ALA A 62 -3.94 -7.49 -22.38
N TYR A 63 -3.22 -6.36 -22.42
CA TYR A 63 -2.68 -5.79 -23.66
C TYR A 63 -1.33 -6.38 -24.08
N SER A 64 -0.46 -6.74 -23.15
CA SER A 64 0.86 -7.29 -23.47
C SER A 64 1.39 -8.23 -22.38
N HIS A 65 2.02 -9.32 -22.79
CA HIS A 65 2.58 -10.32 -21.87
C HIS A 65 3.90 -9.87 -21.21
N GLN A 66 4.62 -8.93 -21.83
CA GLN A 66 5.93 -8.43 -21.35
C GLN A 66 5.82 -7.08 -20.61
N ALA A 67 4.77 -6.30 -20.89
CA ALA A 67 4.52 -5.00 -20.26
C ALA A 67 4.24 -5.00 -18.73
N PRO A 68 3.63 -6.03 -18.09
CA PRO A 68 3.23 -5.90 -16.69
C PRO A 68 4.41 -5.86 -15.72
N GLY A 69 5.59 -6.36 -16.10
CA GLY A 69 6.81 -6.19 -15.32
C GLY A 69 7.24 -4.72 -15.22
N PHE A 70 7.25 -4.02 -16.35
CA PHE A 70 7.54 -2.58 -16.39
C PHE A 70 6.48 -1.77 -15.65
N GLY A 71 5.20 -2.11 -15.86
CA GLY A 71 4.08 -1.50 -15.12
C GLY A 71 4.22 -1.64 -13.61
N LEU A 72 4.67 -2.80 -13.12
CA LEU A 72 4.89 -3.02 -11.69
C LEU A 72 5.99 -2.10 -11.15
N VAL A 73 7.10 -1.96 -11.86
CA VAL A 73 8.20 -1.08 -11.45
C VAL A 73 7.74 0.38 -11.37
N VAL A 74 7.09 0.87 -12.43
CA VAL A 74 6.59 2.26 -12.48
C VAL A 74 5.59 2.53 -11.35
N ILE A 75 4.63 1.62 -11.15
CA ILE A 75 3.64 1.77 -10.08
C ILE A 75 4.30 1.74 -8.71
N SER A 76 5.25 0.83 -8.46
CA SER A 76 5.96 0.76 -7.18
C SER A 76 6.78 2.04 -6.92
N MET A 77 7.45 2.60 -7.93
CA MET A 77 8.16 3.87 -7.80
C MET A 77 7.20 5.02 -7.47
N LEU A 78 6.06 5.10 -8.17
CA LEU A 78 5.05 6.12 -7.90
C LEU A 78 4.52 6.01 -6.47
N LYS A 79 4.23 4.80 -5.99
CA LYS A 79 3.78 4.61 -4.61
C LYS A 79 4.87 4.99 -3.59
N MET A 80 6.15 4.67 -3.85
CA MET A 80 7.25 5.08 -2.98
C MET A 80 7.37 6.60 -2.84
N LEU A 81 7.15 7.35 -3.92
CA LEU A 81 7.18 8.82 -3.90
C LEU A 81 5.91 9.44 -3.31
N LEU A 82 4.75 8.84 -3.57
CA LEU A 82 3.46 9.38 -3.14
C LEU A 82 3.34 9.44 -1.61
N ILE A 83 3.92 8.49 -0.88
CA ILE A 83 3.71 8.37 0.55
C ILE A 83 4.38 9.48 1.37
N PRO A 84 5.67 9.80 1.17
CA PRO A 84 6.28 10.96 1.80
C PRO A 84 5.50 12.24 1.52
N VAL A 85 5.05 12.42 0.27
CA VAL A 85 4.25 13.59 -0.12
C VAL A 85 2.92 13.64 0.63
N LEU A 86 2.19 12.52 0.72
CA LEU A 86 0.93 12.47 1.47
C LEU A 86 1.15 12.74 2.96
N ILE A 87 2.22 12.20 3.55
CA ILE A 87 2.55 12.43 4.96
C ILE A 87 2.82 13.91 5.22
N ILE A 88 3.62 14.57 4.39
CA ILE A 88 3.88 16.01 4.48
C ILE A 88 2.55 16.78 4.39
N LEU A 89 1.74 16.53 3.36
CA LEU A 89 0.48 17.24 3.16
C LEU A 89 -0.52 17.07 4.31
N PHE A 90 -0.55 15.91 4.97
CA PHE A 90 -1.51 15.59 6.02
C PHE A 90 -1.02 15.92 7.44
N PHE A 91 0.28 15.99 7.69
CA PHE A 91 0.84 16.09 9.05
C PHE A 91 1.78 17.27 9.29
N GLU A 92 2.23 17.99 8.25
CA GLU A 92 3.15 19.14 8.38
C GLU A 92 2.54 20.34 9.13
N LYS A 93 1.20 20.42 9.23
CA LYS A 93 0.51 21.62 9.75
C LYS A 93 0.14 21.58 11.24
N GLU A 94 0.17 20.43 11.91
CA GLU A 94 -0.57 20.28 13.19
C GLU A 94 0.20 19.61 14.35
N HIS A 95 1.43 19.11 14.19
CA HIS A 95 2.02 18.23 15.21
C HIS A 95 3.46 18.60 15.60
N GLU A 96 3.64 18.93 16.89
CA GLU A 96 4.95 19.05 17.57
C GLU A 96 5.69 17.69 17.59
N ASP A 97 4.95 16.58 17.57
CA ASP A 97 5.49 15.21 17.58
C ASP A 97 5.35 14.50 16.23
N ILE A 98 5.66 15.19 15.13
CA ILE A 98 5.48 14.65 13.77
C ILE A 98 6.16 13.28 13.57
N GLU A 99 7.28 13.05 14.25
CA GLU A 99 8.06 11.81 14.18
C GLU A 99 7.26 10.58 14.62
N VAL A 100 6.46 10.72 15.70
CA VAL A 100 5.59 9.68 16.27
C VAL A 100 4.55 9.21 15.27
N PHE A 101 4.06 10.10 14.41
CA PHE A 101 3.06 9.76 13.38
C PHE A 101 3.67 9.27 12.07
N VAL A 102 4.81 9.86 11.69
CA VAL A 102 5.50 9.60 10.42
C VAL A 102 6.17 8.23 10.44
N ILE A 103 6.97 7.93 11.47
CA ILE A 103 7.84 6.74 11.48
C ILE A 103 7.00 5.46 11.42
N PRO A 104 5.99 5.23 12.29
CA PRO A 104 5.15 4.04 12.21
C PRO A 104 4.41 3.96 10.88
N SER A 105 3.95 5.09 10.34
CA SER A 105 3.28 5.15 9.04
C SER A 105 4.15 4.69 7.89
N VAL A 106 5.39 5.19 7.83
CA VAL A 106 6.37 4.88 6.79
C VAL A 106 6.77 3.42 6.88
N VAL A 107 7.09 2.92 8.08
CA VAL A 107 7.48 1.52 8.29
C VAL A 107 6.35 0.57 7.88
N ALA A 108 5.13 0.82 8.36
CA ALA A 108 3.94 0.04 8.01
C ALA A 108 3.71 0.03 6.49
N TYR A 109 3.89 1.17 5.85
CA TYR A 109 3.77 1.28 4.41
C TYR A 109 4.85 0.50 3.64
N LEU A 110 6.13 0.58 4.05
CA LEU A 110 7.21 -0.15 3.41
C LEU A 110 7.01 -1.67 3.51
N VAL A 111 6.56 -2.16 4.67
CA VAL A 111 6.20 -3.57 4.86
C VAL A 111 5.06 -3.96 3.91
N LEU A 112 4.00 -3.15 3.84
CA LEU A 112 2.89 -3.36 2.91
C LEU A 112 3.36 -3.40 1.45
N LEU A 113 4.19 -2.44 1.04
CA LEU A 113 4.74 -2.35 -0.31
C LEU A 113 5.58 -3.58 -0.65
N PHE A 114 6.42 -4.04 0.26
CA PHE A 114 7.24 -5.24 0.07
C PHE A 114 6.39 -6.50 -0.08
N MET A 115 5.42 -6.69 0.83
CA MET A 115 4.49 -7.82 0.77
C MET A 115 3.67 -7.81 -0.52
N ASP A 116 3.10 -6.66 -0.87
CA ASP A 116 2.34 -6.43 -2.09
C ASP A 116 3.15 -6.77 -3.34
N THR A 117 4.35 -6.21 -3.45
CA THR A 117 5.25 -6.42 -4.59
C THR A 117 5.58 -7.90 -4.74
N LYS A 118 5.90 -8.60 -3.65
CA LYS A 118 6.17 -10.05 -3.65
C LYS A 118 4.98 -10.84 -4.20
N TRP A 119 3.76 -10.54 -3.74
CA TRP A 119 2.56 -11.24 -4.19
C TRP A 119 2.19 -10.90 -5.64
N LYS A 120 2.40 -9.66 -6.08
CA LYS A 120 2.19 -9.24 -7.48
C LYS A 120 3.16 -9.89 -8.43
N ILE A 121 4.44 -9.97 -8.09
CA ILE A 121 5.43 -10.73 -8.87
C ILE A 121 4.96 -12.18 -8.98
N LYS A 122 4.59 -12.80 -7.84
CA LYS A 122 4.10 -14.17 -7.81
C LYS A 122 2.86 -14.34 -8.71
N TRP A 123 1.91 -13.42 -8.68
CA TRP A 123 0.70 -13.47 -9.50
C TRP A 123 0.95 -13.20 -10.99
N LEU A 124 1.82 -12.25 -11.32
CA LEU A 124 2.15 -11.87 -12.69
C LEU A 124 2.91 -12.98 -13.40
N PHE A 125 3.88 -13.59 -12.72
CA PHE A 125 4.87 -14.50 -13.29
C PHE A 125 4.74 -15.96 -12.86
N LEU A 126 3.75 -16.36 -12.04
CA LEU A 126 3.46 -17.80 -11.88
C LEU A 126 3.06 -18.37 -13.24
N ARG A 127 3.97 -19.12 -13.88
CA ARG A 127 3.62 -20.00 -14.97
C ARG A 127 2.66 -21.05 -14.40
N LYS A 128 1.51 -21.22 -15.07
CA LYS A 128 0.73 -22.45 -15.00
C LYS A 128 1.68 -23.58 -15.40
N TYR A 129 2.25 -24.26 -14.42
CA TYR A 129 2.62 -25.66 -14.57
C TYR A 129 1.45 -26.46 -14.02
#